data_AF-A0A1U7GJH5-F1
#
_entry.id   AF-A0A1U7GJH5-F1
#
_cell.length_a   1.000
_cell.length_b   1.000
_cell.length_c   1.000
_cell.angle_alpha   90.00
_cell.angle_beta   90.00
_cell.angle_gamma   90.00
#
_symmetry.space_group_name_H-M   'P 1'
#
loop_
_entity.id
_entity.type
_entity.pdbx_description
1 polymer ?
#
loop_
_entity_poly.entity_id
_entity_poly.type
_entity_poly.pdbx_seq_one_letter_code
_entity_poly.pdbx_strand_id
1 'polypeptide(L)'
;MSDAEKPEAPQAPSAPAPPSLAGQVGLREHAQGLGDDVGGEESIDRRLAEIEMLGEEAAVGWKPEAHPALAPEVRFLHVSRTIHQLVTDRNRSVGIFLAVASILVAAATGLLNVKADVAPMVPLRVVQRWCLPATFATLAVLAIFISFLLIRARIGLIYEVAKLNALLGLPAKRVERVNPLSIFYIMHLLVVVLGGGSAGLATAMVVYGALAPAAGPAPPPGSPDALNPGEGGPEAIVPIGVGVFVTLAYIAGLLALYYVTILRNTSDAKLGAARL
;
A
#
# COMPACT_ATOMS: atom_id res chain seq x y z
N MET A 1 12.75 75.02 -36.93
CA MET A 1 13.00 75.17 -35.50
C MET A 1 11.67 75.34 -34.81
N SER A 2 11.38 74.40 -33.91
CA SER A 2 10.53 74.53 -32.72
C SER A 2 9.00 74.41 -32.86
N ASP A 3 8.49 73.51 -32.01
CA ASP A 3 7.14 73.00 -31.79
C ASP A 3 6.17 73.94 -31.04
N ALA A 4 4.91 73.45 -30.98
CA ALA A 4 3.78 73.77 -30.08
C ALA A 4 2.95 75.04 -30.44
N GLU A 5 1.61 75.07 -30.41
CA GLU A 5 0.63 74.38 -29.54
C GLU A 5 -0.82 74.43 -30.13
N LYS A 6 -1.57 73.31 -29.99
CA LYS A 6 -3.05 73.04 -29.94
C LYS A 6 -4.09 73.73 -30.86
N PRO A 7 -5.14 72.96 -31.25
CA PRO A 7 -6.43 73.13 -30.55
C PRO A 7 -7.11 71.84 -30.06
N GLU A 8 -7.94 72.06 -29.04
CA GLU A 8 -8.76 71.17 -28.22
C GLU A 8 -9.78 70.32 -28.99
N ALA A 9 -9.83 69.02 -28.69
CA ALA A 9 -10.95 68.15 -29.06
C ALA A 9 -12.00 68.13 -27.92
N PRO A 10 -13.31 68.12 -28.23
CA PRO A 10 -14.38 68.36 -27.26
C PRO A 10 -14.53 67.24 -26.22
N GLN A 11 -14.79 67.66 -24.98
CA GLN A 11 -15.06 66.82 -23.81
C GLN A 11 -16.32 65.96 -24.00
N ALA A 12 -16.22 64.71 -23.56
CA ALA A 12 -17.29 63.73 -23.51
C ALA A 12 -18.40 64.15 -22.50
N PRO A 13 -19.69 63.86 -22.78
CA PRO A 13 -20.74 63.95 -21.79
C PRO A 13 -20.60 62.80 -20.76
N SER A 14 -20.50 63.18 -19.50
CA SER A 14 -20.44 62.33 -18.32
C SER A 14 -21.83 62.00 -17.78
N ALA A 15 -22.13 60.71 -17.60
CA ALA A 15 -23.09 60.15 -16.63
C ALA A 15 -23.03 58.61 -16.64
N PRO A 16 -23.41 57.90 -15.56
CA PRO A 16 -22.97 57.97 -14.16
C PRO A 16 -22.22 56.67 -13.75
N ALA A 17 -21.36 56.73 -12.72
CA ALA A 17 -20.89 55.52 -12.00
C ALA A 17 -21.96 55.10 -10.94
N PRO A 18 -21.97 53.88 -10.32
CA PRO A 18 -20.94 52.83 -10.21
C PRO A 18 -21.57 51.38 -10.32
N PRO A 19 -21.04 50.21 -9.83
CA PRO A 19 -20.26 49.96 -8.62
C PRO A 19 -18.83 49.43 -8.85
N SER A 20 -17.99 49.69 -7.88
CA SER A 20 -16.61 49.26 -7.73
C SER A 20 -16.43 47.73 -7.79
N LEU A 21 -15.62 47.24 -8.74
CA LEU A 21 -15.00 45.90 -8.70
C LEU A 21 -13.78 45.89 -7.75
N ALA A 22 -13.96 46.44 -6.55
CA ALA A 22 -13.03 46.32 -5.44
C ALA A 22 -13.63 45.33 -4.44
N GLY A 23 -13.53 44.03 -4.75
CA GLY A 23 -13.95 42.95 -3.85
C GLY A 23 -14.26 41.66 -4.59
N GLN A 24 -13.55 40.58 -4.24
CA GLN A 24 -13.73 39.17 -4.66
C GLN A 24 -12.90 38.66 -5.85
N VAL A 25 -11.66 39.13 -5.98
CA VAL A 25 -10.55 38.19 -6.25
C VAL A 25 -9.93 37.89 -4.88
N GLY A 26 -10.48 36.90 -4.19
CA GLY A 26 -10.04 36.51 -2.86
C GLY A 26 -10.04 34.99 -2.72
N LEU A 27 -8.83 34.42 -2.67
CA LEU A 27 -8.46 33.28 -1.82
C LEU A 27 -9.64 32.38 -1.41
N ARG A 28 -10.02 31.44 -2.26
CA ARG A 28 -11.03 30.41 -1.90
C ARG A 28 -10.58 29.00 -2.29
N GLU A 29 -9.32 28.70 -2.05
CA GLU A 29 -8.81 27.33 -2.03
C GLU A 29 -8.10 27.13 -0.68
N HIS A 30 -8.50 26.11 0.08
CA HIS A 30 -7.94 25.61 1.36
C HIS A 30 -8.73 25.82 2.68
N ALA A 31 -9.91 26.44 2.70
CA ALA A 31 -10.74 26.51 3.92
C ALA A 31 -12.12 25.83 3.82
N GLN A 32 -12.40 25.10 2.73
CA GLN A 32 -13.72 24.51 2.44
C GLN A 32 -13.77 22.99 2.66
N GLY A 33 -12.79 22.41 3.37
CA GLY A 33 -12.63 20.96 3.53
C GLY A 33 -13.47 20.29 4.62
N LEU A 34 -14.44 20.98 5.24
CA LEU A 34 -15.27 20.39 6.31
C LEU A 34 -16.77 20.71 6.21
N GLY A 35 -17.19 21.51 5.22
CA GLY A 35 -18.59 21.88 5.01
C GLY A 35 -19.26 21.21 3.82
N ASP A 36 -18.48 20.56 2.94
CA ASP A 36 -18.99 19.94 1.71
C ASP A 36 -19.59 18.54 1.92
N ASP A 37 -19.44 17.92 3.09
CA ASP A 37 -20.00 16.59 3.37
C ASP A 37 -21.53 16.58 3.53
N VAL A 38 -22.18 17.75 3.60
CA VAL A 38 -23.66 17.85 3.65
C VAL A 38 -24.26 18.26 2.28
N GLY A 39 -23.44 18.71 1.33
CA GLY A 39 -23.82 19.01 -0.07
C GLY A 39 -23.20 18.04 -1.09
N GLY A 40 -22.56 16.96 -0.62
CA GLY A 40 -21.78 16.03 -1.43
C GLY A 40 -22.58 15.37 -2.55
N GLU A 41 -23.85 15.05 -2.32
CA GLU A 41 -24.73 14.42 -3.32
C GLU A 41 -24.89 15.30 -4.56
N GLU A 42 -25.12 16.62 -4.42
CA GLU A 42 -25.30 17.54 -5.55
C GLU A 42 -24.03 17.71 -6.39
N SER A 43 -22.85 17.66 -5.75
CA SER A 43 -21.56 17.73 -6.43
C SER A 43 -21.18 16.42 -7.13
N ILE A 44 -21.58 15.28 -6.54
CA ILE A 44 -21.38 13.94 -7.10
C ILE A 44 -22.34 13.73 -8.27
N ASP A 45 -23.61 14.11 -8.12
CA ASP A 45 -24.64 14.02 -9.15
C ASP A 45 -24.30 14.90 -10.35
N ARG A 46 -23.77 16.11 -10.11
CA ARG A 46 -23.27 16.97 -11.18
C ARG A 46 -22.09 16.33 -11.92
N ARG A 47 -21.14 15.73 -11.21
CA ARG A 47 -20.02 14.99 -11.82
C ARG A 47 -20.49 13.72 -12.52
N LEU A 48 -21.52 13.06 -12.02
CA LEU A 48 -22.10 11.86 -12.62
C LEU A 48 -22.80 12.21 -13.93
N ALA A 49 -23.57 13.30 -13.95
CA ALA A 49 -24.22 13.84 -15.14
C ALA A 49 -23.20 14.32 -16.18
N GLU A 50 -22.10 14.96 -15.75
CA GLU A 50 -20.99 15.32 -16.64
C GLU A 50 -20.32 14.06 -17.22
N ILE A 51 -20.14 12.98 -16.44
CA ILE A 51 -19.58 11.71 -16.91
C ILE A 51 -20.54 10.96 -17.84
N GLU A 52 -21.83 10.97 -17.56
CA GLU A 52 -22.87 10.36 -18.39
C GLU A 52 -22.96 11.07 -19.75
N MET A 53 -22.96 12.41 -19.73
CA MET A 53 -22.90 13.23 -20.94
C MET A 53 -21.61 12.97 -21.73
N LEU A 54 -20.44 12.92 -21.08
CA LEU A 54 -19.17 12.54 -21.74
C LEU A 54 -19.21 11.12 -22.32
N GLY A 55 -19.94 10.20 -21.68
CA GLY A 55 -20.16 8.83 -22.16
C GLY A 55 -21.06 8.78 -23.38
N GLU A 56 -22.11 9.60 -23.42
CA GLU A 56 -23.01 9.76 -24.55
C GLU A 56 -22.30 10.42 -25.75
N GLU A 57 -21.48 11.44 -25.48
CA GLU A 57 -20.62 12.11 -26.45
C GLU A 57 -19.59 11.15 -27.09
N ALA A 58 -18.96 10.30 -26.27
CA ALA A 58 -18.05 9.26 -26.76
C ALA A 58 -18.79 8.18 -27.59
N ALA A 59 -20.02 7.83 -27.23
CA ALA A 59 -20.85 6.87 -27.97
C ALA A 59 -21.33 7.41 -29.33
N VAL A 60 -21.51 8.73 -29.44
CA VAL A 60 -21.79 9.46 -30.70
C VAL A 60 -20.53 9.62 -31.57
N GLY A 61 -19.38 9.11 -31.12
CA GLY A 61 -18.12 9.16 -31.85
C GLY A 61 -17.41 10.51 -31.71
N TRP A 62 -17.80 11.34 -30.75
CA TRP A 62 -17.04 12.53 -30.40
C TRP A 62 -15.71 12.08 -29.81
N LYS A 63 -14.63 12.24 -30.59
CA LYS A 63 -13.28 12.15 -30.07
C LYS A 63 -13.00 13.47 -29.36
N PRO A 64 -12.76 13.48 -28.03
CA PRO A 64 -12.37 14.70 -27.35
C PRO A 64 -11.20 15.32 -28.09
N GLU A 65 -11.34 16.60 -28.43
CA GLU A 65 -10.28 17.36 -29.06
C GLU A 65 -9.02 17.18 -28.20
N ALA A 66 -7.90 16.77 -28.82
CA ALA A 66 -6.69 16.45 -28.07
C ALA A 66 -6.33 17.65 -27.20
N HIS A 67 -6.56 17.54 -25.89
CA HIS A 67 -6.33 18.66 -24.99
C HIS A 67 -4.91 19.19 -25.21
N PRO A 68 -4.73 20.51 -25.34
CA PRO A 68 -3.42 21.08 -25.55
C PRO A 68 -2.49 20.54 -24.47
N ALA A 69 -1.32 20.07 -24.91
CA ALA A 69 -0.34 19.47 -24.04
C ALA A 69 -0.14 20.37 -22.80
N LEU A 70 -0.55 19.89 -21.62
CA LEU A 70 -0.36 20.61 -20.35
C LEU A 70 1.07 21.16 -20.28
N ALA A 71 1.22 22.40 -19.81
CA ALA A 71 2.52 23.03 -19.67
C ALA A 71 3.48 22.10 -18.89
N PRO A 72 4.77 22.02 -19.29
CA PRO A 72 5.74 21.12 -18.65
C PRO A 72 5.82 21.26 -17.12
N GLU A 73 5.61 22.47 -16.61
CA GLU A 73 5.56 22.80 -15.18
C GLU A 73 4.41 22.09 -14.44
N VAL A 74 3.22 22.06 -15.04
CA VAL A 74 2.05 21.38 -14.46
C VAL A 74 2.24 19.86 -14.49
N ARG A 75 2.86 19.33 -15.56
CA ARG A 75 3.22 17.90 -15.65
C ARG A 75 4.24 17.51 -14.58
N PHE A 76 5.24 18.36 -14.34
CA PHE A 76 6.23 18.16 -13.29
C PHE A 76 5.59 18.13 -11.89
N LEU A 77 4.73 19.09 -11.59
CA LEU A 77 4.04 19.15 -10.29
C LEU A 77 3.16 17.92 -10.06
N HIS A 78 2.45 17.47 -11.09
CA HIS A 78 1.63 16.26 -11.00
C HIS A 78 2.47 15.01 -10.72
N VAL A 79 3.55 14.80 -11.50
CA VAL A 79 4.45 13.64 -11.31
C VAL A 79 5.11 13.67 -9.93
N SER A 80 5.57 14.84 -9.47
CA SER A 80 6.16 15.02 -8.14
C SER A 80 5.17 14.67 -7.02
N ARG A 81 3.92 15.15 -7.13
CA ARG A 81 2.84 14.83 -6.19
C ARG A 81 2.57 13.33 -6.15
N THR A 82 2.48 12.67 -7.30
CA THR A 82 2.23 11.23 -7.40
C THR A 82 3.38 10.42 -6.79
N ILE A 83 4.64 10.78 -7.04
CA ILE A 83 5.80 10.14 -6.41
C ILE A 83 5.72 10.25 -4.88
N HIS A 84 5.43 11.45 -4.38
CA HIS A 84 5.31 11.68 -2.94
C HIS A 84 4.20 10.83 -2.32
N GLN A 85 3.02 10.77 -2.96
CA GLN A 85 1.91 9.93 -2.52
C GLN A 85 2.28 8.44 -2.51
N LEU A 86 2.91 7.93 -3.57
CA LEU A 86 3.35 6.53 -3.63
C LEU A 86 4.35 6.17 -2.53
N VAL A 87 5.26 7.08 -2.19
CA VAL A 87 6.21 6.86 -1.07
C VAL A 87 5.48 6.88 0.28
N THR A 88 4.56 7.82 0.48
CA THR A 88 3.77 7.93 1.71
C THR A 88 2.87 6.72 1.91
N ASP A 89 2.16 6.27 0.87
CA ASP A 89 1.29 5.09 0.91
C ASP A 89 2.10 3.82 1.19
N ARG A 90 3.28 3.68 0.58
CA ARG A 90 4.20 2.57 0.87
C ARG A 90 4.62 2.57 2.34
N ASN A 91 5.11 3.70 2.84
CA ASN A 91 5.60 3.81 4.22
C ASN A 91 4.46 3.59 5.23
N ARG A 92 3.27 4.14 4.95
CA ARG A 92 2.06 3.94 5.76
C ARG A 92 1.66 2.46 5.79
N SER A 93 1.65 1.78 4.64
CA SER A 93 1.30 0.37 4.55
C SER A 93 2.25 -0.52 5.36
N VAL A 94 3.56 -0.29 5.23
CA VAL A 94 4.57 -1.03 6.02
C VAL A 94 4.47 -0.70 7.50
N GLY A 95 4.28 0.57 7.86
CA GLY A 95 4.14 1.01 9.25
C GLY A 95 2.93 0.39 9.94
N ILE A 96 1.77 0.37 9.28
CA ILE A 96 0.55 -0.28 9.80
C ILE A 96 0.79 -1.78 9.95
N PHE A 97 1.39 -2.44 8.96
CA PHE A 97 1.70 -3.87 9.04
C PHE A 97 2.59 -4.20 10.25
N LEU A 98 3.66 -3.42 10.44
CA LEU A 98 4.58 -3.60 11.57
C LEU A 98 3.90 -3.34 12.92
N ALA A 99 3.02 -2.34 13.01
CA ALA A 99 2.26 -2.06 14.23
C ALA A 99 1.28 -3.20 14.56
N VAL A 100 0.56 -3.71 13.56
CA VAL A 100 -0.34 -4.85 13.76
C VAL A 100 0.45 -6.11 14.16
N ALA A 101 1.59 -6.35 13.51
CA ALA A 101 2.45 -7.47 13.85
C ALA A 101 3.02 -7.39 15.26
N SER A 102 3.48 -6.21 15.70
CA SER A 102 4.00 -6.05 17.06
C SER A 102 2.92 -6.27 18.11
N ILE A 103 1.69 -5.77 17.89
CA ILE A 103 0.55 -5.99 18.79
C ILE A 103 0.18 -7.47 18.86
N LEU A 104 0.08 -8.15 17.72
CA LEU A 104 -0.29 -9.57 17.68
C LEU A 104 0.79 -10.47 18.30
N VAL A 105 2.07 -10.18 18.06
CA VAL A 105 3.18 -10.90 18.69
C VAL A 105 3.21 -10.67 20.20
N ALA A 106 2.98 -9.43 20.67
CA ALA A 106 2.89 -9.14 22.09
C ALA A 106 1.70 -9.86 22.74
N ALA A 107 0.54 -9.88 22.09
CA ALA A 107 -0.65 -10.59 22.57
C ALA A 107 -0.42 -12.11 22.63
N ALA A 108 0.19 -12.69 21.59
CA ALA A 108 0.55 -14.11 21.56
C ALA A 108 1.55 -14.48 22.66
N THR A 109 2.57 -13.64 22.86
CA THR A 109 3.56 -13.81 23.93
C THR A 109 2.94 -13.69 25.31
N GLY A 110 2.02 -12.73 25.50
CA GLY A 110 1.23 -12.60 26.72
C GLY A 110 0.44 -13.87 27.00
N LEU A 111 -0.30 -14.38 26.01
CA LEU A 111 -1.11 -15.59 26.14
C LEU A 111 -0.28 -16.85 26.47
N LEU A 112 0.96 -16.93 25.97
CA LEU A 112 1.88 -18.03 26.29
C LEU A 112 2.47 -17.92 27.70
N ASN A 113 2.60 -16.71 28.25
CA ASN A 113 3.17 -16.47 29.58
C ASN A 113 2.13 -16.40 30.71
N VAL A 114 0.83 -16.43 30.39
CA VAL A 114 -0.23 -16.42 31.41
C VAL A 114 -0.14 -17.66 32.30
N LYS A 115 -0.03 -17.41 33.61
CA LYS A 115 -0.25 -18.42 34.66
C LYS A 115 -1.67 -18.24 35.19
N ALA A 116 -2.47 -19.30 35.17
CA ALA A 116 -3.82 -19.24 35.73
C ALA A 116 -3.74 -19.34 37.27
N ASP A 117 -3.95 -18.22 37.96
CA ASP A 117 -4.03 -18.19 39.43
C ASP A 117 -5.36 -18.75 39.96
N VAL A 118 -6.41 -18.75 39.12
CA VAL A 118 -7.74 -19.29 39.41
C VAL A 118 -8.17 -20.18 38.24
N ALA A 119 -8.84 -21.29 38.52
CA ALA A 119 -9.35 -22.21 37.51
C ALA A 119 -10.27 -21.45 36.52
N PRO A 120 -9.85 -21.24 35.26
CA PRO A 120 -10.62 -20.44 34.32
C PRO A 120 -11.83 -21.24 33.82
N MET A 121 -12.94 -20.53 33.55
CA MET A 121 -14.16 -21.14 33.01
C MET A 121 -13.93 -21.85 31.66
N VAL A 122 -12.94 -21.38 30.88
CA VAL A 122 -12.48 -22.03 29.65
C VAL A 122 -11.00 -22.41 29.83
N PRO A 123 -10.59 -23.67 29.57
CA PRO A 123 -9.20 -24.06 29.67
C PRO A 123 -8.31 -23.24 28.73
N LEU A 124 -7.23 -22.65 29.26
CA LEU A 124 -6.29 -21.84 28.47
C LEU A 124 -5.71 -22.58 27.26
N ARG A 125 -5.55 -23.91 27.36
CA ARG A 125 -5.08 -24.75 26.24
C ARG A 125 -6.02 -24.71 25.04
N VAL A 126 -7.34 -24.62 25.26
CA VAL A 126 -8.32 -24.52 24.17
C VAL A 126 -8.19 -23.17 23.49
N VAL A 127 -8.07 -22.10 24.28
CA VAL A 127 -7.86 -20.74 23.76
C VAL A 127 -6.56 -20.68 22.94
N GLN A 128 -5.45 -21.18 23.48
CA GLN A 128 -4.16 -21.20 22.78
C GLN A 128 -4.22 -22.00 21.46
N ARG A 129 -4.88 -23.16 21.46
CA ARG A 129 -5.00 -24.03 20.27
C ARG A 129 -5.73 -23.39 19.10
N TRP A 130 -6.71 -22.52 19.36
CA TRP A 130 -7.50 -21.86 18.30
C TRP A 130 -7.05 -20.43 18.01
N CYS A 131 -6.71 -19.66 19.04
CA CYS A 131 -6.35 -18.26 18.89
C CYS A 131 -4.94 -18.09 18.30
N LEU A 132 -3.94 -18.87 18.72
CA LEU A 132 -2.57 -18.67 18.22
C LEU A 132 -2.47 -18.93 16.71
N PRO A 133 -2.95 -20.07 16.17
CA PRO A 133 -2.89 -20.28 14.72
C PRO A 133 -3.67 -19.23 13.94
N ALA A 134 -4.82 -18.79 14.44
CA ALA A 134 -5.61 -17.74 13.81
C ALA A 134 -4.85 -16.40 13.75
N THR A 135 -4.17 -16.00 14.84
CA THR A 135 -3.38 -14.75 14.86
C THR A 135 -2.19 -14.79 13.89
N PHE A 136 -1.49 -15.91 13.78
CA PHE A 136 -0.39 -16.04 12.84
C PHE A 136 -0.88 -16.19 11.39
N ALA A 137 -2.02 -16.85 11.17
CA ALA A 137 -2.63 -16.96 9.85
C ALA A 137 -3.10 -15.59 9.32
N THR A 138 -3.71 -14.76 10.16
CA THR A 138 -4.12 -13.41 9.75
C THR A 138 -2.92 -12.54 9.39
N LEU A 139 -1.81 -12.63 10.14
CA LEU A 139 -0.56 -11.95 9.78
C LEU A 139 0.00 -12.44 8.45
N ALA A 140 -0.02 -13.75 8.19
CA ALA A 140 0.43 -14.31 6.93
C ALA A 140 -0.40 -13.80 5.74
N VAL A 141 -1.72 -13.74 5.88
CA VAL A 141 -2.61 -13.21 4.84
C VAL A 141 -2.39 -11.71 4.63
N LEU A 142 -2.29 -10.94 5.71
CA LEU A 142 -2.01 -9.50 5.63
C LEU A 142 -0.69 -9.23 4.90
N ALA A 143 0.35 -10.02 5.18
CA ALA A 143 1.64 -9.90 4.52
C ALA A 143 1.57 -10.15 3.00
N ILE A 144 0.68 -11.02 2.52
CA ILE A 144 0.43 -11.21 1.07
C ILE A 144 -0.12 -9.91 0.47
N PHE A 145 -1.16 -9.33 1.09
CA PHE A 145 -1.77 -8.09 0.59
C PHE A 145 -0.79 -6.92 0.58
N ILE A 146 -0.05 -6.74 1.67
CA ILE A 146 0.99 -5.70 1.76
C ILE A 146 2.09 -5.95 0.71
N SER A 147 2.47 -7.20 0.49
CA SER A 147 3.43 -7.57 -0.57
C SER A 147 2.98 -7.11 -1.95
N PHE A 148 1.71 -7.30 -2.30
CA PHE A 148 1.14 -6.79 -3.56
C PHE A 148 1.13 -5.26 -3.62
N LEU A 149 0.74 -4.58 -2.54
CA LEU A 149 0.75 -3.12 -2.48
C LEU A 149 2.17 -2.55 -2.65
N LEU A 150 3.17 -3.20 -2.06
CA LEU A 150 4.58 -2.82 -2.21
C LEU A 150 5.11 -3.01 -3.63
N ILE A 151 4.74 -4.11 -4.29
CA ILE A 151 5.07 -4.34 -5.71
C ILE A 151 4.44 -3.26 -6.58
N ARG A 152 3.14 -2.97 -6.36
CA ARG A 152 2.40 -1.92 -7.10
C ARG A 152 3.04 -0.55 -6.90
N ALA A 153 3.32 -0.16 -5.66
CA ALA A 153 3.94 1.12 -5.34
C ALA A 153 5.32 1.25 -5.98
N ARG A 154 6.13 0.19 -5.96
CA ARG A 154 7.45 0.18 -6.59
C ARG A 154 7.38 0.37 -8.10
N ILE A 155 6.49 -0.35 -8.77
CA ILE A 155 6.29 -0.23 -10.22
C ILE A 155 5.83 1.17 -10.58
N GLY A 156 4.80 1.69 -9.89
CA GLY A 156 4.31 3.05 -10.10
C GLY A 156 5.42 4.09 -9.94
N LEU A 157 6.26 3.95 -8.92
CA LEU A 157 7.36 4.88 -8.68
C LEU A 157 8.42 4.84 -9.78
N ILE A 158 8.73 3.67 -10.34
CA ILE A 158 9.65 3.56 -11.48
C ILE A 158 9.10 4.30 -12.71
N TYR A 159 7.79 4.18 -12.98
CA TYR A 159 7.15 4.88 -14.09
C TYR A 159 7.14 6.39 -13.89
N GLU A 160 6.74 6.87 -12.71
CA GLU A 160 6.68 8.31 -12.43
C GLU A 160 8.08 8.95 -12.42
N VAL A 161 9.10 8.27 -11.86
CA VAL A 161 10.49 8.74 -11.92
C VAL A 161 11.02 8.74 -13.36
N ALA A 162 10.68 7.73 -14.17
CA ALA A 162 11.06 7.70 -15.58
C ALA A 162 10.43 8.87 -16.36
N LYS A 163 9.15 9.17 -16.09
CA LYS A 163 8.44 10.32 -16.66
C LYS A 163 9.07 11.64 -16.23
N LEU A 164 9.45 11.78 -14.96
CA LEU A 164 10.15 12.95 -14.44
C LEU A 164 11.48 13.18 -15.15
N ASN A 165 12.29 12.12 -15.29
CA ASN A 165 13.58 12.20 -15.98
C ASN A 165 13.42 12.59 -17.46
N ALA A 166 12.37 12.10 -18.13
CA ALA A 166 12.04 12.49 -19.49
C ALA A 166 11.65 13.97 -19.60
N LEU A 167 10.83 14.48 -18.67
CA LEU A 167 10.45 15.91 -18.61
C LEU A 167 11.66 16.82 -18.37
N LEU A 168 12.63 16.36 -17.57
CA LEU A 168 13.85 17.11 -17.26
C LEU A 168 14.93 17.00 -18.35
N GLY A 169 14.68 16.25 -19.44
CA GLY A 169 15.67 16.01 -20.50
C GLY A 169 16.91 15.25 -20.02
N LEU A 170 16.89 14.70 -18.80
CA LEU A 170 18.00 13.97 -18.24
C LEU A 170 18.07 12.60 -18.92
N PRO A 171 19.25 12.16 -19.39
CA PRO A 171 19.40 10.81 -19.88
C PRO A 171 19.03 9.89 -18.73
N ALA A 172 17.91 9.18 -18.87
CA ALA A 172 17.45 8.19 -17.91
C ALA A 172 18.44 7.02 -17.94
N LYS A 173 19.61 7.20 -17.33
CA LYS A 173 20.59 6.16 -17.13
C LYS A 173 19.90 5.14 -16.23
N ARG A 174 19.72 3.93 -16.79
CA ARG A 174 19.19 2.73 -16.15
C ARG A 174 19.47 2.77 -14.65
N VAL A 175 18.48 3.11 -13.84
CA VAL A 175 18.54 2.74 -12.43
C VAL A 175 18.53 1.23 -12.44
N GLU A 176 19.66 0.59 -12.12
CA GLU A 176 19.77 -0.87 -12.07
C GLU A 176 18.59 -1.42 -11.26
N ARG A 177 17.69 -2.08 -11.98
CA ARG A 177 16.27 -2.15 -11.61
C ARG A 177 16.00 -3.04 -10.41
N VAL A 178 17.00 -3.69 -9.85
CA VAL A 178 16.88 -4.43 -8.60
C VAL A 178 18.17 -4.35 -7.80
N ASN A 179 18.39 -3.22 -7.13
CA ASN A 179 19.41 -3.18 -6.07
C ASN A 179 18.86 -3.92 -4.83
N PRO A 180 19.49 -5.02 -4.38
CA PRO A 180 19.06 -5.74 -3.17
C PRO A 180 19.20 -4.89 -1.89
N LEU A 181 19.99 -3.81 -1.91
CA LEU A 181 20.07 -2.83 -0.83
C LEU A 181 19.07 -1.68 -0.99
N SER A 182 18.18 -1.74 -1.99
CA SER A 182 17.13 -0.74 -2.13
C SER A 182 16.16 -0.81 -0.96
N ILE A 183 15.78 0.34 -0.41
CA ILE A 183 14.74 0.48 0.63
C ILE A 183 13.45 -0.28 0.26
N PHE A 184 13.07 -0.29 -1.03
CA PHE A 184 11.89 -1.03 -1.48
C PHE A 184 12.04 -2.54 -1.32
N TYR A 185 13.23 -3.08 -1.61
CA TYR A 185 13.50 -4.50 -1.43
C TYR A 185 13.56 -4.86 0.05
N ILE A 186 14.22 -4.04 0.88
CA ILE A 186 14.33 -4.28 2.32
C ILE A 186 12.95 -4.26 2.98
N MET A 187 12.11 -3.28 2.67
CA MET A 187 10.74 -3.21 3.21
C MET A 187 9.90 -4.42 2.77
N HIS A 188 10.01 -4.84 1.51
CA HIS A 188 9.30 -6.02 1.02
C HIS A 188 9.82 -7.30 1.68
N LEU A 189 11.15 -7.47 1.77
CA LEU A 189 11.79 -8.60 2.42
C LEU A 189 11.35 -8.71 3.88
N LEU A 190 11.29 -7.60 4.61
CA LEU A 190 10.83 -7.59 5.99
C LEU A 190 9.40 -8.13 6.12
N VAL A 191 8.48 -7.63 5.29
CA VAL A 191 7.08 -8.08 5.27
C VAL A 191 6.99 -9.56 4.93
N VAL A 192 7.74 -10.01 3.93
CA VAL A 192 7.72 -11.40 3.46
C VAL A 192 8.31 -12.37 4.49
N VAL A 193 9.40 -12.00 5.17
CA VAL A 193 10.01 -12.81 6.23
C VAL A 193 9.06 -12.93 7.42
N LEU A 194 8.46 -11.82 7.86
CA LEU A 194 7.53 -11.83 8.99
C LEU A 194 6.23 -12.60 8.65
N GLY A 195 5.71 -12.40 7.44
CA GLY A 195 4.56 -13.14 6.91
C GLY A 195 4.83 -14.63 6.77
N GLY A 196 6.00 -15.00 6.22
CA GLY A 196 6.40 -16.40 6.04
C GLY A 196 6.67 -17.11 7.36
N GLY A 197 7.29 -16.44 8.33
CA GLY A 197 7.44 -16.96 9.69
C GLY A 197 6.08 -17.21 10.34
N SER A 198 5.14 -16.27 10.17
CA SER A 198 3.77 -16.42 10.67
C SER A 198 3.02 -17.57 9.99
N ALA A 199 3.14 -17.72 8.66
CA ALA A 199 2.53 -18.82 7.90
C ALA A 199 3.06 -20.18 8.36
N GLY A 200 4.37 -20.28 8.58
CA GLY A 200 5.01 -21.49 9.09
C GLY A 200 4.56 -21.85 10.50
N LEU A 201 4.53 -20.86 11.41
CA LEU A 201 4.06 -21.06 12.79
C LEU A 201 2.58 -21.48 12.82
N ALA A 202 1.71 -20.81 12.06
CA ALA A 202 0.31 -21.18 11.97
C ALA A 202 0.14 -22.62 11.49
N THR A 203 0.86 -22.99 10.42
CA THR A 203 0.78 -24.35 9.85
C THR A 203 1.33 -25.39 10.81
N ALA A 204 2.48 -25.13 11.43
CA ALA A 204 3.06 -26.02 12.43
C ALA A 204 2.10 -26.26 13.60
N MET A 205 1.44 -25.22 14.11
CA MET A 205 0.48 -25.36 15.20
C MET A 205 -0.78 -26.14 14.79
N VAL A 206 -1.29 -25.95 13.57
CA VAL A 206 -2.43 -26.71 13.03
C VAL A 206 -2.06 -28.19 12.84
N VAL A 207 -0.90 -28.47 12.25
CA VAL A 207 -0.42 -29.83 12.01
C VAL A 207 -0.14 -30.54 13.33
N TYR A 208 0.50 -29.86 14.28
CA TYR A 208 0.69 -30.39 15.64
C TYR A 208 -0.65 -30.71 16.30
N GLY A 209 -1.64 -29.82 16.19
CA GLY A 209 -2.98 -30.07 16.71
C GLY A 209 -3.74 -31.20 16.01
N ALA A 210 -3.41 -31.53 14.76
CA ALA A 210 -4.02 -32.62 14.01
C ALA A 210 -3.34 -33.98 14.29
N LEU A 211 -2.04 -33.96 14.56
CA LEU A 211 -1.22 -35.15 14.84
C LEU A 211 -1.18 -35.50 16.33
N ALA A 212 -1.49 -34.56 17.22
CA ALA A 212 -1.47 -34.80 18.66
C ALA A 212 -2.42 -35.96 19.01
N PRO A 213 -1.92 -37.05 19.62
CA PRO A 213 -2.75 -38.18 20.01
C PRO A 213 -3.80 -37.71 21.03
N ALA A 214 -5.03 -38.18 20.85
CA ALA A 214 -6.07 -38.03 21.85
C ALA A 214 -5.68 -38.83 23.10
N ALA A 215 -5.02 -38.19 24.06
CA ALA A 215 -4.64 -38.74 25.37
C ALA A 215 -4.13 -40.21 25.29
N GLY A 216 -2.93 -40.40 24.75
CA GLY A 216 -2.23 -41.68 24.85
C GLY A 216 -1.91 -42.04 26.32
N PRO A 217 -1.71 -43.33 26.64
CA PRO A 217 -1.40 -43.77 27.99
C PRO A 217 -0.13 -43.07 28.52
N ALA A 218 -0.16 -42.68 29.79
CA ALA A 218 0.93 -41.95 30.42
C ALA A 218 2.27 -42.73 30.26
N PRO A 219 3.36 -42.06 29.84
CA PRO A 219 4.65 -42.71 29.68
C PRO A 219 5.12 -43.29 31.03
N PRO A 220 5.84 -44.43 31.01
CA PRO A 220 6.27 -45.11 32.22
C PRO A 220 7.13 -44.18 33.09
N PRO A 221 6.91 -44.18 34.42
CA PRO A 221 7.63 -43.30 35.34
C PRO A 221 9.14 -43.55 35.26
N GLY A 222 9.92 -42.48 35.03
CA GLY A 222 11.39 -42.54 34.90
C GLY A 222 11.93 -42.63 33.47
N SER A 223 11.08 -42.67 32.45
CA SER A 223 11.52 -42.49 31.05
C SER A 223 11.89 -41.01 30.75
N PRO A 224 12.80 -40.73 29.79
CA PRO A 224 13.03 -39.37 29.30
C PRO A 224 11.74 -38.69 28.81
N ASP A 225 10.82 -39.48 28.23
CA ASP A 225 9.47 -39.06 27.82
C ASP A 225 8.54 -38.73 28.99
N ALA A 226 8.84 -39.17 30.22
CA ALA A 226 8.10 -38.76 31.41
C ALA A 226 8.52 -37.38 31.93
N LEU A 227 9.70 -36.89 31.56
CA LEU A 227 10.19 -35.55 31.89
C LEU A 227 9.71 -34.52 30.87
N ASN A 228 9.67 -34.86 29.58
CA ASN A 228 9.16 -34.02 28.49
C ASN A 228 8.31 -34.85 27.50
N PRO A 229 7.05 -35.19 27.85
CA PRO A 229 6.20 -36.00 27.00
C PRO A 229 5.91 -35.29 25.66
N GLY A 230 6.39 -35.90 24.57
CA GLY A 230 6.11 -35.47 23.20
C GLY A 230 7.17 -34.59 22.52
N GLU A 231 8.31 -34.29 23.17
CA GLU A 231 9.30 -33.35 22.61
C GLU A 231 10.31 -33.97 21.63
N GLY A 232 10.47 -35.31 21.61
CA GLY A 232 11.49 -36.00 20.79
C GLY A 232 10.97 -36.87 19.65
N GLY A 233 9.64 -37.01 19.52
CA GLY A 233 9.02 -37.94 18.57
C GLY A 233 8.72 -37.34 17.18
N PRO A 234 8.33 -38.18 16.20
CA PRO A 234 7.84 -37.71 14.89
C PRO A 234 6.67 -36.72 15.02
N GLU A 235 5.92 -36.77 16.13
CA GLU A 235 4.83 -35.85 16.47
C GLU A 235 5.27 -34.39 16.64
N ALA A 236 6.52 -34.13 17.03
CA ALA A 236 7.08 -32.78 17.12
C ALA A 236 7.90 -32.41 15.86
N ILE A 237 8.63 -33.37 15.29
CA ILE A 237 9.49 -33.15 14.12
C ILE A 237 8.67 -32.84 12.86
N VAL A 238 7.57 -33.56 12.63
CA VAL A 238 6.75 -33.39 11.41
C VAL A 238 6.12 -31.99 11.35
N PRO A 239 5.43 -31.48 12.39
CA PRO A 239 4.87 -30.13 12.36
C PRO A 239 5.93 -29.04 12.17
N ILE A 240 7.10 -29.17 12.81
CA ILE A 240 8.21 -28.21 12.64
C ILE A 240 8.71 -28.26 11.20
N GLY A 241 8.94 -29.46 10.65
CA GLY A 241 9.38 -29.64 9.27
C GLY A 241 8.40 -29.05 8.25
N VAL A 242 7.09 -29.29 8.42
CA VAL A 242 6.04 -28.69 7.58
C VAL A 242 6.04 -27.17 7.73
N GLY A 243 6.13 -26.65 8.96
CA GLY A 243 6.20 -25.22 9.21
C GLY A 243 7.38 -24.54 8.50
N VAL A 244 8.59 -25.10 8.63
CA VAL A 244 9.80 -24.59 7.96
C VAL A 244 9.64 -24.65 6.44
N PHE A 245 9.13 -25.75 5.89
CA PHE A 245 8.88 -25.88 4.46
C PHE A 245 7.91 -24.80 3.97
N VAL A 246 6.80 -24.58 4.66
CA VAL A 246 5.82 -23.55 4.31
C VAL A 246 6.43 -22.16 4.39
N THR A 247 7.22 -21.85 5.43
CA THR A 247 7.94 -20.57 5.52
C THR A 247 8.85 -20.35 4.31
N LEU A 248 9.68 -21.34 3.95
CA LEU A 248 10.59 -21.23 2.82
C LEU A 248 9.84 -21.09 1.49
N ALA A 249 8.81 -21.90 1.26
CA ALA A 249 7.98 -21.84 0.07
C ALA A 249 7.25 -20.49 -0.06
N TYR A 250 6.73 -19.96 1.04
CA TYR A 250 6.07 -18.66 1.10
C TYR A 250 7.05 -17.53 0.75
N ILE A 251 8.21 -17.51 1.39
CA ILE A 251 9.24 -16.48 1.16
C ILE A 251 9.73 -16.54 -0.29
N ALA A 252 10.10 -17.74 -0.76
CA ALA A 252 10.55 -17.95 -2.13
C ALA A 252 9.48 -17.55 -3.15
N GLY A 253 8.21 -17.90 -2.91
CA GLY A 253 7.08 -17.58 -3.78
C GLY A 253 6.85 -16.08 -3.92
N LEU A 254 6.81 -15.33 -2.81
CA LEU A 254 6.60 -13.89 -2.85
C LEU A 254 7.82 -13.13 -3.39
N LEU A 255 9.03 -13.57 -3.07
CA LEU A 255 10.24 -13.00 -3.67
C LEU A 255 10.27 -13.26 -5.18
N ALA A 256 10.03 -14.50 -5.62
CA ALA A 256 9.97 -14.82 -7.04
C ALA A 256 8.89 -13.97 -7.75
N LEU A 257 7.72 -13.83 -7.15
CA LEU A 257 6.66 -12.96 -7.65
C LEU A 257 7.13 -11.50 -7.77
N TYR A 258 7.80 -10.96 -6.75
CA TYR A 258 8.37 -9.62 -6.77
C TYR A 258 9.36 -9.44 -7.92
N TYR A 259 10.34 -10.34 -8.06
CA TYR A 259 11.34 -10.28 -9.12
C TYR A 259 10.71 -10.41 -10.51
N VAL A 260 9.86 -11.41 -10.72
CA VAL A 260 9.20 -11.65 -12.01
C VAL A 260 8.31 -10.48 -12.40
N THR A 261 7.50 -9.95 -11.48
CA THR A 261 6.57 -8.86 -11.77
C THR A 261 7.32 -7.59 -12.13
N ILE A 262 8.42 -7.31 -11.44
CA ILE A 262 9.22 -6.12 -11.68
C ILE A 262 10.00 -6.27 -12.98
N LEU A 263 10.65 -7.40 -13.22
CA LEU A 263 11.38 -7.64 -14.47
C LEU A 263 10.45 -7.59 -15.70
N ARG A 264 9.24 -8.17 -15.61
CA ARG A 264 8.27 -8.15 -16.70
C ARG A 264 7.72 -6.76 -16.98
N ASN A 265 7.29 -6.04 -15.95
CA ASN A 265 6.64 -4.75 -16.13
C ASN A 265 7.63 -3.61 -16.37
N THR A 266 8.88 -3.76 -15.93
CA THR A 266 9.92 -2.78 -16.19
C THR A 266 10.78 -3.14 -17.40
N SER A 267 10.38 -4.06 -18.28
CA SER A 267 11.12 -4.35 -19.50
C SER A 267 11.16 -3.15 -20.46
N ASP A 268 12.29 -2.94 -21.14
CA ASP A 268 12.57 -1.71 -21.91
C ASP A 268 11.54 -1.42 -23.02
N ALA A 269 10.90 -2.47 -23.55
CA ALA A 269 9.83 -2.35 -24.56
C ALA A 269 8.59 -1.59 -24.03
N LYS A 270 8.24 -1.74 -22.75
CA LYS A 270 7.07 -1.07 -22.15
C LYS A 270 7.35 0.37 -21.71
N LEU A 271 8.60 0.69 -21.40
CA LEU A 271 9.02 2.03 -20.99
C LEU A 271 9.32 2.95 -22.19
N GLY A 272 9.69 2.39 -23.34
CA GLY A 272 9.78 3.14 -24.60
C GLY A 272 8.43 3.72 -25.05
N ALA A 273 7.34 2.99 -24.81
CA ALA A 273 5.99 3.45 -25.10
C ALA A 273 5.55 4.65 -24.21
N ALA A 274 6.11 4.80 -23.01
CA ALA A 274 5.80 5.90 -22.10
C ALA A 274 6.60 7.20 -22.40
N ARG A 275 7.49 7.18 -23.41
CA ARG A 275 8.21 8.37 -23.89
C ARG A 275 7.46 9.13 -24.99
N LEU A 276 6.45 8.51 -25.60
CA LEU A 276 5.55 9.10 -26.58
C LEU A 276 4.32 9.67 -25.87
#